data_AF-A0A2M7WPD0-F1
#
_entry.id   AF-A0A2M7WPD0-F1
#
_cell.length_a   1.000
_cell.length_b   1.000
_cell.length_c   1.000
_cell.angle_alpha   90.00
_cell.angle_beta   90.00
_cell.angle_gamma   90.00
#
_symmetry.space_group_name_H-M   'P 1'
#
loop_
_entity.id
_entity.type
_entity.pdbx_description
1 polymer ?
#
loop_
_entity_poly.entity_id
_entity_poly.type
_entity_poly.pdbx_seq_one_letter_code
_entity_poly.pdbx_strand_id
1 'polypeptide(L)' 'VETGGTLRANGLVEETTLCDISSRLIVNPASFATRKRQIQPIIEQLRQAVDQSK' A
#
# COMPACT_ATOMS: atom_id res chain seq x y z
N VAL A 1 -7.47 -3.85 -12.42
CA VAL A 1 -7.08 -5.09 -11.67
C VAL A 1 -5.58 -5.32 -11.80
N GLU A 2 -4.94 -6.20 -11.01
CA GLU A 2 -3.46 -6.38 -11.05
C GLU A 2 -2.95 -6.83 -12.44
N THR A 3 -3.25 -8.07 -12.86
CA THR A 3 -2.86 -8.59 -14.19
C THR A 3 -4.07 -8.91 -15.07
N GLY A 4 -5.28 -8.91 -14.49
CA GLY A 4 -6.50 -9.36 -15.14
C GLY A 4 -6.53 -10.85 -15.49
N GLY A 5 -5.52 -11.63 -15.07
CA GLY A 5 -5.44 -13.07 -15.34
C GLY A 5 -6.67 -13.83 -14.87
N THR A 6 -7.16 -13.50 -13.67
CA THR A 6 -8.38 -14.09 -13.11
C THR A 6 -9.62 -13.79 -13.94
N LEU A 7 -9.77 -12.57 -14.47
CA LEU A 7 -10.90 -12.22 -15.33
C LEU A 7 -10.85 -13.02 -16.65
N ARG A 8 -9.69 -13.03 -17.31
CA ARG A 8 -9.49 -13.75 -18.58
C ARG A 8 -9.74 -15.25 -18.46
N ALA A 9 -9.28 -15.90 -17.39
CA ALA A 9 -9.49 -17.32 -17.15
C ALA A 9 -10.98 -17.70 -17.04
N ASN A 10 -11.84 -16.73 -16.72
CA ASN A 10 -13.29 -16.90 -16.60
C ASN A 10 -14.07 -16.31 -17.78
N GLY A 11 -13.39 -15.88 -18.85
CA GLY A 11 -14.05 -15.22 -19.99
C GLY A 11 -14.64 -13.85 -19.66
N LEU A 12 -14.18 -13.21 -18.58
CA LEU A 12 -14.61 -11.88 -18.16
C LEU A 12 -13.64 -10.81 -18.66
N VAL A 13 -14.16 -9.60 -18.87
CA VAL A 13 -13.39 -8.43 -19.32
C VAL A 13 -13.52 -7.29 -18.31
N GLU A 14 -12.46 -6.50 -18.13
CA GLU A 14 -12.53 -5.27 -17.33
C GLU A 14 -13.26 -4.19 -18.15
N GLU A 15 -14.40 -3.71 -17.64
CA GLU A 15 -15.26 -2.76 -18.36
C GLU A 15 -14.80 -1.31 -18.17
N THR A 16 -14.58 -0.91 -16.92
CA THR A 16 -14.15 0.46 -16.57
C THR A 16 -13.33 0.43 -15.29
N THR A 17 -12.27 1.24 -15.25
CA THR A 17 -11.48 1.44 -14.04
C THR A 17 -12.16 2.48 -13.15
N LEU A 18 -12.48 2.10 -11.91
CA LEU A 18 -13.12 3.02 -10.95
C LEU A 18 -12.10 3.93 -10.26
N CYS A 19 -11.01 3.35 -9.74
CA CYS A 19 -9.94 4.07 -9.08
C CYS A 19 -8.67 3.22 -8.98
N ASP A 20 -7.54 3.91 -8.80
CA ASP A 20 -6.27 3.27 -8.46
C ASP A 20 -6.21 2.91 -6.98
N ILE A 21 -5.67 1.73 -6.68
CA ILE A 21 -5.48 1.25 -5.30
C ILE A 21 -3.99 1.29 -4.99
N SER A 22 -3.67 1.72 -3.77
CA SER A 22 -2.30 1.71 -3.24
C SER A 22 -2.28 1.16 -1.82
N SER A 23 -1.20 0.47 -1.47
CA SER A 23 -0.91 0.11 -0.08
C SER A 23 -0.49 1.36 0.70
N ARG A 24 -0.99 1.52 1.93
CA ARG A 24 -0.65 2.62 2.82
C ARG A 24 -0.23 2.09 4.18
N LEU A 25 0.83 2.67 4.74
CA LEU A 25 1.22 2.42 6.13
C LEU A 25 0.29 3.20 7.06
N ILE A 26 -0.49 2.48 7.87
CA ILE A 26 -1.43 3.07 8.84
C ILE A 26 -0.86 2.90 10.26
N VAL A 27 -0.95 3.95 11.06
CA VAL A 27 -0.50 3.95 12.46
C VAL A 27 -1.62 4.42 13.37
N ASN A 28 -1.77 3.77 14.52
CA ASN A 28 -2.69 4.21 15.57
C ASN A 28 -2.21 5.57 16.17
N PRO A 29 -3.05 6.63 16.18
CA PRO A 29 -2.64 7.95 16.67
C PRO A 29 -2.15 7.98 18.12
N ALA A 30 -2.81 7.27 19.03
CA ALA A 30 -2.42 7.22 20.45
C ALA A 30 -1.07 6.52 20.62
N SER A 31 -0.83 5.46 19.84
CA SER A 31 0.49 4.80 19.83
C SER A 31 1.56 5.70 19.22
N PHE A 32 1.26 6.47 18.17
CA PHE A 32 2.22 7.41 17.60
C PHE A 32 2.59 8.52 18.58
N ALA A 33 1.63 9.08 19.31
CA ALA A 33 1.87 10.11 20.31
C ALA A 33 2.74 9.61 21.48
N THR A 34 2.50 8.39 21.95
CA THR A 34 3.17 7.84 23.14
C THR A 34 4.50 7.14 22.83
N ARG A 35 4.64 6.55 21.63
CA ARG A 35 5.77 5.69 21.23
C ARG A 35 6.51 6.21 20.00
N LYS A 36 6.45 7.53 19.74
CA LYS A 36 7.08 8.17 18.57
C LYS A 36 8.53 7.75 18.35
N ARG A 37 9.34 7.70 19.42
CA ARG A 37 10.77 7.31 19.33
C ARG A 37 10.99 5.91 18.75
N GLN A 38 10.07 4.98 18.97
CA GLN A 38 10.15 3.62 18.45
C GLN A 38 9.52 3.49 17.05
N ILE A 39 8.45 4.25 16.79
CA ILE A 39 7.69 4.16 15.53
C ILE A 39 8.35 4.96 14.41
N GLN A 40 8.91 6.13 14.71
CA GLN A 40 9.49 7.03 13.69
C GLN A 40 10.59 6.35 12.84
N PRO A 41 11.53 5.56 13.42
CA PRO A 41 12.54 4.86 12.63
C PRO A 41 11.95 3.85 11.64
N ILE A 42 10.88 3.14 12.03
CA ILE A 42 10.20 2.15 11.16
C ILE A 42 9.56 2.85 9.95
N ILE A 43 8.89 3.98 10.19
CA ILE A 43 8.28 4.78 9.12
C ILE A 43 9.36 5.24 8.13
N GLU A 44 10.50 5.71 8.64
CA GLU A 44 11.57 6.24 7.80
C GLU A 44 12.27 5.15 6.98
N GLN A 45 12.53 3.97 7.58
CA GLN A 45 13.08 2.83 6.86
C GLN A 45 12.16 2.35 5.73
N LEU A 46 10.84 2.25 6.00
CA LEU A 46 9.87 1.87 4.97
C LEU A 46 9.78 2.91 3.86
N ARG A 47 9.84 4.21 4.18
CA ARG A 47 9.85 5.27 3.17
C ARG A 47 11.07 5.14 2.25
N GLN A 48 12.27 4.98 2.83
CA GLN A 48 13.51 4.81 2.07
C GLN A 48 13.46 3.56 1.19
N ALA A 49 12.96 2.44 1.71
CA ALA A 49 12.84 1.20 0.94
C ALA A 49 11.87 1.34 -0.25
N VAL A 50 10.76 2.05 -0.08
CA VAL A 50 9.80 2.32 -1.16
C VAL A 50 10.40 3.25 -2.21
N ASP A 51 11.14 4.28 -1.80
CA ASP A 51 11.78 5.20 -2.74
C ASP A 51 12.91 4.54 -3.54
N GLN A 52 13.62 3.55 -2.95
CA GLN A 52 14.62 2.74 -3.67
C GLN A 52 14.00 1.69 -4.60
N SER A 53 12.78 1.26 -4.32
CA SER A 53 12.07 0.26 -5.13
C SER A 53 11.35 0.86 -6.35
N LYS A 54 11.24 2.19 -6.42
CA LYS A 54 10.75 2.91 -7.60
C LYS A 54 11.82 2.99 -8.65
#